data_AF-A0A2C7AG63-F1
#
_entry.id   AF-A0A2C7AG63-F1
#
_cell.length_a   1.000
_cell.length_b   1.000
_cell.length_c   1.000
_cell.angle_alpha   90.00
_cell.angle_beta   90.00
_cell.angle_gamma   90.00
#
_symmetry.space_group_name_H-M   'P 1'
#
loop_
_entity.id
_entity.type
_entity.pdbx_description
1 polymer ?
#
loop_
_entity_poly.entity_id
_entity_poly.type
_entity_poly.pdbx_seq_one_letter_code
_entity_poly.pdbx_strand_id
1 'polypeptide(L)' 'MASQLWFLGSLLVALGIAAHVLGWDTLLWIPSMVLETVRQNPGTAGLVAAGGMLMLVARLIGRRRRD' A
#
# COMPACT_ATOMS: atom_id res chain seq x y z
N MET A 1 10.23 12.42 -16.92
CA MET A 1 9.89 11.03 -17.27
C MET A 1 10.91 10.03 -16.74
N ALA A 2 12.21 10.19 -17.00
CA ALA A 2 13.26 9.27 -16.50
C ALA A 2 13.33 9.16 -14.96
N SER A 3 13.20 10.28 -14.23
CA SER A 3 13.21 10.26 -12.75
C SER A 3 12.07 9.44 -12.13
N GLN A 4 10.92 9.42 -12.80
CA GLN A 4 9.73 8.73 -12.33
C GLN A 4 9.87 7.20 -12.50
N LEU A 5 10.50 6.76 -13.59
CA LEU A 5 10.84 5.36 -13.81
C LEU A 5 11.94 4.89 -12.85
N TRP A 6 12.92 5.75 -12.58
CA TRP A 6 13.99 5.44 -11.62
C TRP A 6 13.45 5.31 -10.19
N PHE A 7 12.53 6.19 -9.81
CA PHE A 7 11.80 6.11 -8.54
C PHE A 7 10.94 4.85 -8.45
N LEU A 8 10.23 4.49 -9.54
CA LEU A 8 9.46 3.25 -9.58
C LEU A 8 10.37 2.03 -9.39
N GLY A 9 11.52 2.01 -10.07
CA GLY A 9 12.51 0.93 -9.97
C GLY A 9 13.08 0.80 -8.56
N SER A 10 13.51 1.90 -7.96
CA SER A 10 14.06 1.89 -6.59
C SER A 10 13.00 1.49 -5.56
N LEU A 11 11.75 1.92 -5.76
CA LEU A 11 10.62 1.54 -4.90
C LEU A 11 10.29 0.05 -5.03
N LEU A 12 10.38 -0.51 -6.24
CA LEU A 12 10.16 -1.94 -6.48
C LEU A 12 11.27 -2.80 -5.86
N VAL A 13 12.52 -2.34 -5.95
CA VAL A 13 13.66 -2.99 -5.29
C VAL A 13 13.51 -2.93 -3.77
N ALA A 14 13.17 -1.77 -3.21
CA ALA A 14 12.94 -1.62 -1.77
C ALA A 14 11.78 -2.52 -1.28
N LEU A 15 10.71 -2.63 -2.08
CA LEU A 15 9.59 -3.53 -1.78
C LEU A 15 10.02 -5.01 -1.82
N GLY A 16 10.86 -5.39 -2.79
CA GLY A 16 11.43 -6.74 -2.88
C GLY A 16 12.35 -7.07 -1.71
N ILE A 17 13.19 -6.12 -1.28
CA ILE A 17 14.03 -6.29 -0.09
C ILE A 17 13.17 -6.42 1.16
N ALA A 18 12.13 -5.59 1.31
CA ALA A 18 11.20 -5.69 2.42
C ALA A 18 10.46 -7.04 2.43
N ALA A 19 10.03 -7.54 1.27
CA ALA A 19 9.43 -8.87 1.12
C ALA A 19 10.40 -10.00 1.50
N HIS A 20 11.67 -9.86 1.12
CA HIS A 20 12.70 -10.85 1.43
C HIS A 20 13.07 -10.88 2.91
N VAL A 21 13.18 -9.72 3.56
CA VAL A 21 13.62 -9.59 4.96
C VAL A 21 12.48 -9.87 5.95
N LEU A 22 11.27 -9.39 5.66
CA LEU A 22 10.11 -9.52 6.56
C LEU A 22 9.27 -10.77 6.27
N GLY A 23 9.48 -11.41 5.12
CA GLY A 23 8.66 -12.52 4.64
C GLY A 23 7.33 -12.07 4.04
N TRP A 24 6.83 -12.85 3.08
CA TRP A 24 5.56 -12.59 2.40
C TRP A 24 4.37 -12.56 3.38
N ASP A 25 4.40 -13.37 4.44
CA ASP A 25 3.38 -13.39 5.48
C ASP A 25 3.21 -12.03 6.19
N THR A 26 4.31 -11.36 6.55
CA THR A 26 4.27 -10.05 7.21
C THR A 26 3.84 -8.94 6.25
N LEU A 27 4.32 -8.99 5.01
CA LEU A 27 4.03 -7.96 4.01
C LEU A 27 2.56 -8.00 3.57
N LEU A 28 1.99 -9.20 3.48
CA LEU A 28 0.62 -9.44 3.04
C LEU A 28 -0.39 -9.43 4.18
N TRP A 29 0.06 -9.33 5.45
CA TRP A 29 -0.83 -9.29 6.62
C TRP A 29 -1.79 -8.08 6.61
N ILE A 30 -1.35 -6.91 6.12
CA ILE A 30 -2.19 -5.71 6.05
C ILE A 30 -3.25 -5.89 4.96
N PRO A 31 -2.89 -6.24 3.70
CA PRO A 31 -3.89 -6.53 2.68
C PRO A 31 -4.88 -7.62 3.08
N SER A 32 -4.43 -8.71 3.69
CA SER A 32 -5.29 -9.84 4.05
C SER A 32 -6.29 -9.47 5.14
N MET A 33 -5.89 -8.75 6.19
CA MET A 33 -6.79 -8.21 7.22
C MET A 33 -7.84 -7.28 6.62
N VAL A 34 -7.45 -6.43 5.68
CA VAL A 34 -8.38 -5.52 4.99
C VAL A 34 -9.36 -6.31 4.12
N LEU A 35 -8.88 -7.28 3.35
CA LEU A 35 -9.72 -8.14 2.51
C LEU A 35 -10.71 -8.94 3.34
N GLU A 36 -10.27 -9.47 4.48
CA GLU A 36 -11.09 -10.25 5.41
C GLU A 36 -12.16 -9.39 6.08
N THR A 37 -11.79 -8.17 6.51
CA THR A 37 -12.74 -7.19 7.06
C THR A 37 -13.80 -6.79 6.03
N VAL A 38 -13.39 -6.62 4.77
CA VAL A 38 -14.29 -6.36 3.63
C VAL A 38 -15.22 -7.54 3.37
N ARG A 39 -14.71 -8.76 3.43
CA ARG A 39 -15.47 -9.99 3.20
C ARG A 39 -16.52 -10.24 4.29
N GLN A 40 -16.19 -9.97 5.56
CA GLN A 40 -17.08 -10.21 6.70
C GLN A 40 -18.18 -9.16 6.85
N ASN A 41 -17.95 -7.91 6.46
CA ASN A 41 -18.93 -6.82 6.59
C ASN A 41 -19.10 -6.05 5.28
N PRO A 42 -19.87 -6.59 4.31
CA PRO A 42 -20.03 -6.01 2.98
C PRO A 42 -20.67 -4.62 3.00
N GLY A 43 -21.45 -4.27 4.04
CA GLY A 43 -22.03 -2.94 4.22
C GLY A 43 -21.01 -1.84 4.55
N THR A 44 -19.91 -2.19 5.22
CA THR A 44 -18.82 -1.26 5.58
C THR A 44 -17.59 -1.40 4.66
N ALA A 45 -17.54 -2.44 3.84
CA ALA A 45 -16.48 -2.69 2.88
C ALA A 45 -16.19 -1.49 1.97
N GLY A 46 -17.24 -0.84 1.47
CA GLY A 46 -17.10 0.36 0.64
C GLY A 46 -16.40 1.50 1.39
N LEU A 47 -16.70 1.67 2.68
CA LEU A 47 -16.13 2.74 3.50
C LEU A 47 -14.70 2.44 3.93
N VAL A 48 -14.39 1.18 4.29
CA VAL A 48 -13.02 0.75 4.64
C VAL A 48 -12.11 0.79 3.42
N ALA A 49 -12.58 0.32 2.26
CA ALA A 49 -11.84 0.40 1.01
C ALA A 49 -11.64 1.87 0.58
N ALA A 50 -12.68 2.70 0.64
CA ALA A 50 -12.56 4.14 0.33
C ALA A 50 -11.63 4.86 1.32
N GLY A 51 -11.73 4.56 2.62
CA GLY A 51 -10.86 5.10 3.65
C GLY A 51 -9.40 4.70 3.45
N GLY A 52 -9.13 3.43 3.17
CA GLY A 52 -7.79 2.93 2.83
C GLY A 52 -7.24 3.56 1.55
N MET A 53 -8.09 3.69 0.52
CA MET A 53 -7.73 4.34 -0.74
C MET A 53 -7.40 5.83 -0.53
N LEU A 54 -8.22 6.55 0.24
CA LEU A 54 -7.97 7.94 0.62
C LEU A 54 -6.68 8.09 1.43
N MET A 55 -6.41 7.16 2.35
CA MET A 55 -5.20 7.17 3.16
C MET A 55 -3.94 6.93 2.29
N LEU A 56 -4.04 6.04 1.30
CA LEU A 56 -2.98 5.81 0.30
C LEU A 56 -2.74 7.05 -0.56
N VAL A 57 -3.81 7.66 -1.06
CA VAL A 57 -3.75 8.90 -1.87
C VAL A 57 -3.15 10.04 -1.04
N ALA A 58 -3.61 10.23 0.19
CA ALA A 58 -3.07 11.24 1.10
C ALA A 58 -1.59 10.99 1.41
N ARG A 59 -1.17 9.73 1.60
CA ARG A 59 0.23 9.37 1.85
C ARG A 59 1.11 9.60 0.63
N LEU A 60 0.60 9.35 -0.57
CA LEU A 60 1.28 9.65 -1.85
C LEU A 60 1.47 11.15 -2.06
N ILE A 61 0.43 11.95 -1.79
CA ILE A 61 0.46 13.41 -1.94
C ILE A 61 1.33 14.04 -0.85
N GLY A 62 1.22 13.57 0.40
CA GLY A 62 2.02 14.06 1.52
C GLY A 62 3.51 13.75 1.38
N ARG A 63 3.87 12.61 0.77
CA ARG A 63 5.27 12.28 0.47
C ARG A 63 5.87 13.19 -0.60
N ARG A 64 5.04 13.71 -1.52
CA ARG A 64 5.46 14.61 -2.61
C ARG A 64 5.65 16.08 -2.20
N ARG A 65 5.19 16.49 -1.00
CA ARG A 65 5.38 17.84 -0.45
C ARG A 65 6.57 17.98 0.49
N ARG A 66 7.24 16.86 0.79
CA ARG A 66 8.41 16.83 1.68
C ARG A 66 9.75 16.76 0.94
N ASP A 67 9.69 16.56 -0.38
CA ASP A 67 10.77 16.85 -1.34
C ASP A 67 10.53 18.26 -1.91
#